data_AF-A0A4Q3WSG1-F1
#
_entry.id   AF-A0A4Q3WSG1-F1
#
_cell.length_a   1.000
_cell.length_b   1.000
_cell.length_c   1.000
_cell.angle_alpha   90.00
_cell.angle_beta   90.00
_cell.angle_gamma   90.00
#
_symmetry.space_group_name_H-M   'P 1'
#
loop_
_entity.id
_entity.type
_entity.pdbx_description
1 polymer ?
#
loop_
_entity_poly.entity_id
_entity_poly.type
_entity_poly.pdbx_seq_one_letter_code
_entity_poly.pdbx_strand_id
1 'polypeptide(L)'
;MTASEFTLALFCRVDDALSNVQPHVLARLHPSEVVTIGVLQALRGGSGRAFYRWLKKELGHLFPRLPERTRLFRLLVRHAALTRTFLAQPTLFGVCNTFGI
;
A
#
# COMPACT_ATOMS: atom_id res chain seq x y z
N MET A 1 17.52 5.96 -5.44
CA MET A 1 16.16 5.69 -4.92
C MET A 1 16.16 4.39 -4.17
N THR A 2 16.04 4.47 -2.84
CA THR A 2 15.83 3.30 -1.96
C THR A 2 14.35 2.93 -1.91
N ALA A 3 14.03 1.71 -1.48
CA ALA A 3 12.63 1.27 -1.34
C ALA A 3 11.84 2.13 -0.34
N SER A 4 12.52 2.68 0.67
CA SER A 4 11.98 3.62 1.66
C SER A 4 11.60 4.96 1.03
N GLU A 5 12.49 5.56 0.23
CA GLU A 5 12.22 6.82 -0.49
C GLU A 5 11.05 6.66 -1.47
N PHE A 6 11.04 5.57 -2.22
CA PHE A 6 9.93 5.25 -3.12
C PHE A 6 8.61 5.07 -2.37
N THR A 7 8.63 4.35 -1.24
CA THR A 7 7.44 4.14 -0.41
C THR A 7 6.93 5.45 0.18
N LEU A 8 7.82 6.34 0.60
CA LEU A 8 7.45 7.64 1.15
C LEU A 8 6.85 8.56 0.10
N ALA A 9 7.45 8.62 -1.11
CA ALA A 9 6.88 9.37 -2.23
C ALA A 9 5.51 8.82 -2.65
N LEU A 10 5.34 7.49 -2.67
CA LEU A 10 4.06 6.85 -2.92
C LEU A 10 3.04 7.19 -1.83
N PHE A 11 3.45 7.15 -0.56
CA PHE A 11 2.59 7.48 0.57
C PHE A 11 2.07 8.92 0.48
N CYS A 12 2.93 9.91 0.24
CA CYS A 12 2.51 11.31 0.08
C CYS A 12 1.44 11.45 -1.01
N ARG A 13 1.62 10.82 -2.17
CA ARG A 13 0.66 10.93 -3.27
C ARG A 13 -0.66 10.20 -3.00
N VAL A 14 -0.60 9.08 -2.30
CA VAL A 14 -1.78 8.34 -1.83
C VAL A 14 -2.53 9.17 -0.78
N ASP A 15 -1.81 9.79 0.16
CA ASP A 15 -2.38 10.61 1.23
C ASP A 15 -3.03 11.89 0.70
N ASP A 16 -2.39 12.58 -0.26
CA ASP A 16 -2.97 13.74 -0.94
C ASP A 16 -4.31 13.39 -1.60
N ALA A 17 -4.38 12.23 -2.27
CA ALA A 17 -5.59 11.73 -2.92
C ALA A 17 -6.66 11.20 -1.93
N LEU A 18 -6.24 10.77 -0.74
CA LEU A 18 -7.10 10.28 0.34
C LEU A 18 -7.36 11.33 1.43
N SER A 19 -6.96 12.59 1.23
CA SER A 19 -7.06 13.69 2.21
C SER A 19 -8.47 13.93 2.77
N ASN A 20 -9.52 13.41 2.10
CA ASN A 20 -10.92 13.46 2.55
C ASN A 20 -11.39 12.22 3.34
N VAL A 21 -10.56 11.20 3.53
CA VAL A 21 -10.93 9.98 4.26
C VAL A 21 -10.48 10.11 5.71
N GLN A 22 -11.43 10.39 6.59
CA GLN A 22 -11.16 10.45 8.03
C GLN A 22 -10.66 9.09 8.54
N PRO A 23 -9.54 9.05 9.28
CA PRO A 23 -9.12 7.83 9.95
C PRO A 23 -10.15 7.40 10.96
N HIS A 24 -10.47 6.11 10.94
CA HIS A 24 -11.31 5.54 11.98
C HIS A 24 -10.54 5.58 13.31
N VAL A 25 -11.13 6.16 14.36
CA VAL A 25 -10.52 6.42 15.68
C VAL A 25 -9.85 5.18 16.32
N LEU A 26 -10.26 3.96 15.95
CA LEU A 26 -9.75 2.69 16.48
C LEU A 26 -8.77 1.96 15.52
N ALA A 27 -8.47 2.54 14.36
CA ALA A 27 -7.61 1.90 13.38
C ALA A 27 -6.14 2.01 13.81
N ARG A 28 -5.46 0.86 13.88
CA ARG A 28 -4.01 0.81 14.15
C ARG A 28 -3.16 1.35 12.98
N LEU A 29 -3.72 1.34 11.76
CA LEU A 29 -3.16 1.94 10.56
C LEU A 29 -4.14 2.96 9.98
N HIS A 30 -3.60 4.03 9.42
CA HIS A 30 -4.33 4.99 8.61
C HIS A 30 -4.83 4.32 7.31
N PRO A 31 -6.00 4.68 6.78
CA PRO A 31 -6.45 4.22 5.47
C PRO A 31 -5.40 4.42 4.36
N SER A 32 -4.70 5.55 4.35
CA SER A 32 -3.59 5.83 3.42
C SER A 32 -2.43 4.84 3.53
N GLU A 33 -2.08 4.41 4.74
CA GLU A 33 -1.02 3.41 4.96
C GLU A 33 -1.45 2.03 4.42
N VAL A 34 -2.71 1.63 4.67
CA VAL A 34 -3.24 0.35 4.18
C VAL A 34 -3.27 0.33 2.65
N VAL A 35 -3.71 1.43 2.03
CA VAL A 35 -3.74 1.56 0.57
C VAL A 35 -2.33 1.53 0.00
N THR A 36 -1.37 2.23 0.61
CA THR A 36 0.04 2.23 0.19
C THR A 36 0.63 0.82 0.22
N ILE A 37 0.39 0.05 1.29
CA ILE A 37 0.83 -1.35 1.39
C ILE A 37 0.16 -2.22 0.32
N GLY A 38 -1.12 -1.98 0.02
CA GLY A 38 -1.86 -2.68 -1.03
C GLY A 38 -1.29 -2.42 -2.43
N VAL A 39 -0.95 -1.17 -2.73
CA VAL A 39 -0.30 -0.79 -4.00
C VAL A 39 1.10 -1.41 -4.09
N LEU A 40 1.90 -1.34 -3.02
CA LEU A 40 3.20 -2.00 -2.97
C LEU A 40 3.12 -3.51 -3.19
N GLN A 41 2.09 -4.16 -2.65
CA GLN A 41 1.85 -5.58 -2.87
C GLN A 41 1.53 -5.90 -4.33
N ALA A 42 0.68 -5.09 -4.97
CA ALA A 42 0.33 -5.27 -6.36
C ALA A 42 1.51 -5.01 -7.30
N LEU A 43 2.33 -3.98 -7.01
CA LEU A 43 3.52 -3.64 -7.80
C LEU A 43 4.64 -4.67 -7.66
N ARG A 44 4.90 -5.12 -6.43
CA ARG A 44 6.01 -6.05 -6.15
C ARG A 44 5.67 -7.49 -6.54
N GLY A 45 4.38 -7.85 -6.45
CA GLY A 45 3.93 -9.23 -6.65
C GLY A 45 4.53 -10.21 -5.64
N GLY A 46 4.28 -11.50 -5.87
CA GLY A 46 4.78 -12.59 -5.05
C GLY A 46 3.86 -13.04 -3.91
N SER A 47 4.27 -14.08 -3.19
CA SER A 47 3.43 -14.69 -2.16
C SER A 47 3.25 -13.76 -0.95
N GLY A 48 2.05 -13.78 -0.35
CA GLY A 48 1.74 -12.92 0.79
C GLY A 48 2.68 -13.10 2.00
N ARG A 49 3.29 -14.28 2.15
CA ARG A 49 4.29 -14.54 3.19
C ARG A 49 5.62 -13.85 2.89
N ALA A 50 6.10 -13.94 1.65
CA ALA A 50 7.36 -13.30 1.23
C ALA A 50 7.22 -11.77 1.23
N PHE A 51 6.07 -11.27 0.78
CA PHE A 51 5.74 -9.84 0.84
C PHE A 51 5.77 -9.32 2.28
N TYR A 52 5.07 -9.97 3.20
CA TYR A 52 5.01 -9.54 4.60
C TYR A 52 6.38 -9.55 5.30
N ARG A 53 7.22 -10.57 5.02
CA ARG A 53 8.58 -10.65 5.56
C ARG A 53 9.44 -9.47 5.11
N TRP A 54 9.39 -9.16 3.82
CA TRP A 54 10.12 -8.02 3.26
C TRP A 54 9.56 -6.69 3.77
N LEU A 55 8.24 -6.53 3.81
CA LEU A 55 7.58 -5.32 4.32
C LEU A 55 8.06 -5.02 5.74
N LYS A 56 8.10 -6.03 6.62
CA LYS A 56 8.59 -5.88 7.99
C LYS A 56 10.08 -5.55 8.05
N LYS A 57 10.89 -6.11 7.16
CA LYS A 57 12.35 -5.90 7.12
C LYS A 57 12.73 -4.52 6.60
N GLU A 58 12.22 -4.14 5.44
CA GLU A 58 12.62 -2.92 4.73
C GLU A 58 11.81 -1.71 5.18
N LEU A 59 10.52 -1.88 5.47
CA LEU A 59 9.58 -0.79 5.73
C LEU A 59 9.01 -0.82 7.16
N GLY A 60 9.52 -1.71 8.03
CA GLY A 60 9.08 -1.80 9.42
C GLY A 60 9.30 -0.51 10.22
N HIS A 61 10.30 0.30 9.84
CA HIS A 61 10.54 1.61 10.44
C HIS A 61 9.48 2.66 10.04
N LEU A 62 8.88 2.53 8.85
CA LEU A 62 7.80 3.42 8.38
C LEU A 62 6.44 3.03 8.97
N PHE A 63 6.24 1.75 9.28
CA PHE A 63 4.98 1.22 9.81
C PHE A 63 5.17 0.61 11.21
N PRO A 64 5.38 1.42 12.28
CA PRO A 64 5.69 0.92 13.62
C PRO A 64 4.54 0.10 14.25
N ARG A 65 3.29 0.27 13.77
CA ARG A 65 2.09 -0.41 14.29
C ARG A 65 1.57 -1.52 13.36
N LEU A 66 2.45 -2.15 12.59
CA LEU A 66 2.08 -3.18 11.62
C LEU A 66 1.30 -4.36 12.28
N PRO A 67 0.07 -4.66 11.84
CA PRO A 67 -0.71 -5.77 12.38
C PRO A 67 -0.13 -7.10 11.90
N GLU A 68 -0.51 -8.18 12.59
CA GLU A 68 -0.16 -9.53 12.17
C GLU A 68 -0.56 -9.80 10.72
N ARG A 69 0.26 -10.61 10.02
CA ARG A 69 0.11 -10.96 8.60
C ARG A 69 -1.35 -11.19 8.20
N THR A 70 -2.04 -12.11 8.86
CA THR A 70 -3.42 -12.49 8.54
C THR A 70 -4.40 -11.31 8.67
N ARG A 71 -4.22 -10.46 9.68
CA ARG A 71 -5.02 -9.25 9.87
C ARG A 71 -4.70 -8.20 8.79
N LEU A 72 -3.43 -8.04 8.43
CA LEU A 72 -3.00 -7.15 7.35
C LEU A 72 -3.65 -7.55 6.01
N PHE A 73 -3.60 -8.83 5.63
CA PHE A 73 -4.23 -9.29 4.38
C PHE A 73 -5.75 -9.12 4.38
N ARG A 74 -6.43 -9.32 5.51
CA ARG A 74 -7.87 -9.02 5.63
C ARG A 74 -8.17 -7.53 5.43
N LEU A 75 -7.33 -6.65 5.97
CA LEU A 75 -7.43 -5.21 5.75
C LEU A 75 -7.20 -4.85 4.28
N LEU A 76 -6.19 -5.44 3.64
CA LEU A 76 -5.93 -5.23 2.21
C LEU A 76 -7.13 -5.65 1.35
N VAL A 77 -7.77 -6.79 1.65
CA VAL A 77 -8.99 -7.22 0.95
C VAL A 77 -10.14 -6.23 1.18
N ARG A 78 -10.32 -5.73 2.41
CA ARG A 78 -11.36 -4.74 2.73
C ARG A 78 -11.17 -3.43 1.96
N HIS A 79 -9.91 -2.99 1.79
CA HIS A 79 -9.56 -1.76 1.06
C HIS A 79 -9.22 -2.01 -0.41
N ALA A 80 -9.42 -3.22 -0.94
CA ALA A 80 -9.04 -3.59 -2.29
C ALA A 80 -9.71 -2.72 -3.36
N ALA A 81 -10.95 -2.27 -3.13
CA ALA A 81 -11.64 -1.34 -4.02
C ALA A 81 -10.91 0.00 -4.13
N LEU A 82 -10.46 0.56 -3.00
CA LEU A 82 -9.67 1.80 -2.96
C LEU A 82 -8.29 1.58 -3.58
N THR A 83 -7.63 0.47 -3.26
CA THR A 83 -6.33 0.10 -3.86
C THR A 83 -6.44 -0.03 -5.39
N ARG A 84 -7.55 -0.58 -5.90
CA ARG A 84 -7.83 -0.65 -7.35
C ARG A 84 -8.03 0.70 -8.01
N THR A 85 -8.52 1.72 -7.30
CA THR A 85 -8.59 3.08 -7.85
C THR A 85 -7.20 3.66 -8.13
N PHE A 86 -6.21 3.31 -7.32
CA PHE A 86 -4.81 3.71 -7.51
C PHE A 86 -4.05 2.81 -8.49
N LEU A 87 -4.44 1.53 -8.60
CA LEU A 87 -3.97 0.60 -9.63
C LEU A 87 -4.85 0.77 -10.87
N ALA A 88 -4.59 1.82 -11.64
CA ALA A 88 -5.35 2.16 -12.85
C ALA A 88 -5.73 0.95 -13.74
N GLN A 89 -6.83 1.08 -14.48
CA GLN A 89 -7.30 0.05 -15.42
C GLN A 89 -6.13 -0.40 -16.32
N PRO A 90 -5.93 -1.71 -16.53
CA PRO A 90 -4.84 -2.23 -17.34
C PRO A 90 -5.08 -1.87 -18.81
N THR A 91 -4.69 -0.67 -19.21
CA THR A 91 -4.57 -0.29 -20.62
C THR A 91 -3.29 -0.90 -21.18
N LEU A 92 -3.38 -1.45 -22.39
CA LEU A 92 -2.44 -2.31 -23.14
C LEU A 92 -0.94 -1.94 -23.20
N PHE A 93 -0.47 -0.88 -22.54
CA PHE A 93 0.96 -0.61 -22.34
C PHE A 93 1.47 -1.34 -21.09
N GLY A 94 1.59 -2.65 -21.24
CA GLY A 94 2.07 -3.55 -20.21
C GLY A 94 3.46 -3.21 -19.68
N VAL A 95 3.60 -3.47 -18.38
CA VAL A 95 4.84 -3.79 -17.64
C VAL A 95 5.53 -2.66 -16.87
N CYS A 96 5.48 -1.38 -17.26
CA CYS A 96 6.23 -0.36 -16.48
C CYS A 96 5.58 1.01 -16.26
N ASN A 97 4.38 1.31 -16.79
CA ASN A 97 3.85 2.68 -16.66
C ASN A 97 2.35 2.69 -16.37
N THR A 98 2.00 2.63 -15.09
CA THR A 98 0.76 3.26 -14.62
C THR A 98 0.92 3.78 -13.20
N PHE A 99 1.86 4.69 -13.03
CA PHE A 99 1.54 5.82 -12.17
C PHE A 99 0.74 6.79 -13.03
N GLY A 100 -0.56 6.92 -12.77
CA GLY A 100 -1.32 8.08 -13.22
C GLY A 100 -0.90 9.29 -12.38
N ILE A 101 0.32 9.79 -12.62
CA ILE A 101 0.85 11.04 -12.04
C ILE A 101 0.57 12.17 -13.01
#